data_AF-A0A3D2YWI2-F1
#
_entry.id   AF-A0A3D2YWI2-F1
#
_cell.length_a   1.000
_cell.length_b   1.000
_cell.length_c   1.000
_cell.angle_alpha   90.00
_cell.angle_beta   90.00
_cell.angle_gamma   90.00
#
_symmetry.space_group_name_H-M   'P 1'
#
loop_
_entity.id
_entity.type
_entity.pdbx_description
1 polymer ?
#
loop_
_entity_poly.entity_id
_entity_poly.type
_entity_poly.pdbx_seq_one_letter_code
_entity_poly.pdbx_strand_id
1 'polypeptide(L)' 'RLHWKPMMPLSLLLLRVYELENPVTVPYLPEYGGCTSWIEVLTNVQLGNMKPVLDDAEYQRRIDDIKGSLGLTVATG' A
#
# COMPACT_ATOMS: atom_id res chain seq x y z
N ARG A 1 -21.38 -7.99 0.02
CA ARG A 1 -20.80 -9.27 0.51
C ARG A 1 -19.61 -9.60 -0.36
N LEU A 2 -18.44 -9.87 0.21
CA LEU A 2 -17.25 -10.23 -0.57
C LEU A 2 -17.38 -11.65 -1.12
N HIS A 3 -17.10 -11.84 -2.40
CA HIS A 3 -17.01 -13.17 -3.03
C HIS A 3 -15.65 -13.79 -2.71
N TRP A 4 -15.41 -14.06 -1.42
CA TRP A 4 -14.18 -14.67 -0.90
C TRP A 4 -14.38 -16.17 -0.63
N LYS A 5 -13.30 -16.96 -0.76
CA LYS A 5 -13.32 -18.41 -0.53
C LYS A 5 -13.76 -18.71 0.92
N PRO A 6 -14.94 -19.33 1.15
CA PRO A 6 -15.55 -19.40 2.49
C PRO A 6 -14.71 -20.12 3.56
N MET A 7 -13.80 -21.00 3.14
CA MET A 7 -12.97 -21.81 4.04
C MET A 7 -11.59 -21.19 4.34
N MET A 8 -11.30 -20.00 3.82
CA MET A 8 -10.01 -19.33 4.04
C MET A 8 -10.22 -18.05 4.84
N PRO A 9 -9.37 -17.75 5.84
CA PRO A 9 -9.39 -16.44 6.48
C PRO A 9 -9.10 -15.35 5.43
N LEU A 10 -9.78 -14.21 5.55
CA LEU A 10 -9.48 -13.02 4.77
C LEU A 10 -8.40 -12.21 5.49
N SER A 11 -7.24 -12.05 4.85
CA SER A 11 -6.18 -11.17 5.35
C SER A 11 -6.23 -9.83 4.61
N LEU A 12 -6.04 -8.73 5.34
CA LEU A 12 -6.01 -7.38 4.78
C LEU A 12 -4.62 -6.79 4.95
N LEU A 13 -4.15 -6.09 3.93
CA LEU A 13 -2.96 -5.25 3.99
C LEU A 13 -3.40 -3.80 3.76
N LEU A 14 -3.27 -2.97 4.80
CA LEU A 14 -3.59 -1.55 4.75
C LEU A 14 -2.29 -0.79 4.48
N LEU A 15 -2.23 -0.12 3.33
CA LEU A 15 -1.03 0.57 2.86
C LEU A 15 -1.19 2.07 2.99
N ARG A 16 -0.13 2.74 3.43
CA ARG A 16 -0.01 4.20 3.41
C ARG A 16 0.99 4.62 2.34
N VAL A 17 0.56 5.50 1.45
CA VAL A 17 1.38 6.02 0.36
C VAL A 17 2.05 7.31 0.82
N TYR A 18 3.33 7.44 0.48
CA TYR A 18 4.12 8.64 0.76
C TYR A 18 4.68 9.21 -0.54
N GLU A 19 4.67 10.52 -0.63
CA GLU A 19 5.31 11.28 -1.68
C GLU A 19 6.78 11.51 -1.31
N LEU A 20 7.67 11.20 -2.26
CA LEU A 20 9.09 11.50 -2.14
C LEU A 20 9.31 13.00 -2.35
N GLU A 21 10.10 13.63 -1.49
CA GLU A 21 10.47 15.05 -1.66
C GLU A 21 11.14 15.32 -3.01
N ASN A 22 11.97 14.37 -3.46
CA ASN A 22 12.63 14.42 -4.76
C ASN A 22 12.23 13.19 -5.57
N PRO A 23 11.48 13.35 -6.68
CA PRO A 23 11.16 12.24 -7.56
C PRO A 23 12.41 11.52 -8.06
N VAL A 24 12.37 10.19 -8.07
CA VAL A 24 13.49 9.36 -8.53
C VAL A 24 13.13 8.70 -9.85
N THR A 25 13.99 8.90 -10.84
CA THR A 25 13.88 8.22 -12.14
C THR A 25 14.55 6.85 -12.04
N VAL A 26 13.77 5.79 -12.24
CA VAL A 26 14.30 4.42 -12.36
C VAL A 26 14.46 4.11 -13.84
N PRO A 27 15.69 3.86 -14.34
CA PRO A 27 15.89 3.50 -15.74
C PRO A 27 15.27 2.14 -16.03
N TYR A 28 14.65 2.01 -17.20
CA TYR A 28 14.17 0.73 -17.66
C TYR A 28 15.34 -0.13 -18.16
N LEU A 29 15.54 -1.28 -17.53
CA LEU A 29 16.58 -2.25 -17.91
C LEU A 29 15.95 -3.43 -18.67
N PRO A 30 16.67 -4.08 -19.60
CA PRO A 30 16.18 -5.27 -20.30
C PRO A 30 15.70 -6.38 -19.35
N GLU A 31 16.36 -6.53 -18.19
CA GLU A 31 15.97 -7.51 -17.16
C GLU A 31 14.61 -7.23 -16.51
N TYR A 32 14.08 -6.01 -16.65
CA TYR A 32 12.75 -5.62 -16.19
C TYR A 32 11.64 -5.96 -17.20
N GLY A 33 12.01 -6.52 -18.36
CA GLY A 33 11.08 -6.96 -19.39
C GLY A 33 10.37 -8.27 -19.06
N GLY A 34 9.16 -8.43 -19.60
CA GLY A 34 8.37 -9.65 -19.51
C GLY A 34 7.35 -9.67 -18.37
N CYS A 35 6.73 -10.83 -18.16
CA CYS A 35 5.71 -11.03 -17.14
C CYS A 35 6.34 -11.46 -15.80
N THR A 36 7.14 -10.60 -15.21
CA THR A 36 7.69 -10.81 -13.86
C THR A 36 6.76 -10.15 -12.83
N SER A 37 6.41 -10.88 -11.77
CA SER A 37 5.56 -10.35 -10.69
C SER A 37 6.30 -9.40 -9.77
N TRP A 38 7.63 -9.54 -9.69
CA TRP A 38 8.52 -8.72 -8.87
C TRP A 38 9.87 -8.58 -9.59
N ILE A 39 10.41 -7.37 -9.57
CA ILE A 39 11.76 -7.06 -10.03
C ILE A 39 12.51 -6.39 -8.89
N GLU A 40 13.77 -6.76 -8.70
CA GLU A 40 14.64 -6.03 -7.79
C GLU A 40 15.12 -4.76 -8.50
N VAL A 41 14.79 -3.61 -7.93
CA VAL A 41 15.32 -2.33 -8.42
C VAL A 41 16.81 -2.31 -8.07
N LEU A 42 17.66 -2.34 -9.09
CA LEU A 42 19.12 -2.52 -8.92
C LEU A 42 19.78 -1.27 -8.31
N THR A 43 19.11 -0.14 -8.36
CA THR A 43 19.60 1.12 -7.78
C THR A 43 18.97 1.34 -6.41
N ASN A 44 19.81 1.52 -5.39
CA ASN A 44 19.34 1.92 -4.07
C ASN A 44 18.67 3.30 -4.15
N VAL A 45 17.38 3.38 -3.83
CA VAL A 45 16.62 4.63 -3.85
C VAL A 45 16.73 5.30 -2.48
N GLN A 46 17.43 6.43 -2.41
CA GLN A 46 17.44 7.24 -1.20
C GLN A 46 16.07 7.92 -1.06
N LEU A 47 15.24 7.39 -0.16
CA LEU A 47 13.87 7.86 0.03
C LEU A 47 13.78 9.29 0.60
N GLY A 48 14.85 9.76 1.27
CA GLY A 48 14.92 11.10 1.84
C GLY A 48 13.79 11.37 2.85
N ASN A 49 13.38 12.63 2.96
CA ASN A 49 12.15 12.95 3.67
C ASN A 49 10.95 12.60 2.78
N MET A 50 9.95 11.97 3.38
CA MET A 50 8.73 11.60 2.69
C MET A 50 7.54 12.21 3.41
N LYS A 51 6.54 12.66 2.64
CA LYS A 51 5.30 13.19 3.20
C LYS A 51 4.15 12.23 2.90
N PRO A 52 3.33 11.87 3.88
CA PRO A 52 2.20 11.01 3.61
C PRO A 52 1.20 11.77 2.74
N VAL A 53 0.66 11.10 1.71
CA VAL A 53 -0.31 11.72 0.78
C VAL A 53 -1.64 12.01 1.49
N LEU A 54 -1.97 11.19 2.48
CA LEU A 54 -3.08 11.41 3.40
C LEU A 54 -2.53 11.72 4.78
N ASP A 55 -3.06 12.75 5.45
CA ASP A 55 -2.78 12.96 6.87
C ASP A 55 -3.28 11.79 7.73
N ASP A 56 -2.89 11.79 9.00
CA ASP A 56 -3.19 10.68 9.92
C ASP A 56 -4.70 10.48 10.11
N ALA A 57 -5.48 11.57 10.15
CA ALA A 57 -6.91 11.53 10.41
C ALA A 57 -7.68 10.97 9.20
N GLU A 58 -7.34 11.39 7.99
CA GLU A 58 -7.92 10.89 6.75
C GLU A 58 -7.50 9.44 6.48
N TYR A 59 -6.24 9.08 6.76
CA TYR A 59 -5.79 7.70 6.68
C TYR A 59 -6.56 6.79 7.65
N GLN A 60 -6.73 7.22 8.90
CA GLN A 60 -7.46 6.47 9.91
C GLN A 60 -8.94 6.32 9.53
N ARG A 61 -9.59 7.37 9.04
CA ARG A 61 -10.98 7.32 8.55
C ARG A 61 -11.15 6.25 7.48
N ARG A 62 -10.23 6.16 6.51
CA ARG A 62 -10.28 5.12 5.47
C ARG A 62 -10.08 3.71 6.02
N ILE A 63 -9.22 3.53 7.01
CA ILE A 63 -9.07 2.25 7.71
C ILE A 63 -10.39 1.84 8.37
N ASP A 64 -11.05 2.78 9.03
CA ASP A 64 -12.28 2.52 9.77
C ASP A 64 -13.44 2.20 8.81
N ASP A 65 -13.54 2.89 7.68
CA ASP A 65 -14.51 2.59 6.63
C ASP A 65 -14.32 1.18 6.05
N ILE A 66 -13.06 0.76 5.82
CA ILE A 66 -12.73 -0.58 5.34
C ILE A 66 -13.09 -1.63 6.39
N LYS A 67 -12.70 -1.42 7.66
CA LYS A 67 -13.03 -2.34 8.77
C LYS A 67 -14.54 -2.44 8.98
N GLY A 68 -15.24 -1.32 8.95
CA GLY A 68 -16.70 -1.24 9.07
C GLY A 68 -17.40 -2.02 7.96
N SER A 69 -16.91 -1.92 6.73
CA SER A 69 -17.42 -2.68 5.57
C SER A 69 -17.26 -4.21 5.72
N LEU A 70 -16.35 -4.65 6.60
CA LEU A 70 -16.08 -6.05 6.90
C LEU A 70 -16.76 -6.52 8.20
N GLY A 71 -17.48 -5.64 8.91
CA GLY A 71 -18.06 -5.95 10.20
C GLY A 71 -17.03 -6.14 11.32
N LEU A 72 -15.80 -5.65 11.12
CA LEU A 72 -14.78 -5.61 12.16
C LEU A 72 -15.08 -4.42 13.08
N THR A 73 -15.15 -4.67 14.40
CA THR A 73 -15.36 -3.58 15.38
C THR A 73 -14.22 -2.58 15.26
N VAL A 74 -14.55 -1.34 14.89
CA VAL A 74 -13.61 -0.22 14.90
C VAL A 74 -13.27 0.08 16.35
N ALA A 75 -11.99 -0.02 16.72
CA ALA A 75 -11.53 0.40 18.03
C ALA A 75 -11.61 1.93 18.07
N THR A 76 -12.55 2.47 18.84
CA THR A 76 -12.54 3.86 19.27
C THR A 76 -11.29 4.06 20.12
N GLY A 77 -10.29 4.72 19.56
CA GLY A 77 -9.14 5.26 20.30
C GLY A 77 -9.54 6.46 21.14
#